data_AF-A0A3N2D061-F1
#
_entry.id   AF-A0A3N2D061-F1
#
_cell.length_a   1.000
_cell.length_b   1.000
_cell.length_c   1.000
_cell.angle_alpha   90.00
_cell.angle_beta   90.00
_cell.angle_gamma   90.00
#
_symmetry.space_group_name_H-M   'P 1'
#
loop_
_entity.id
_entity.type
_entity.pdbx_description
1 polymer ?
#
loop_
_entity_poly.entity_id
_entity_poly.type
_entity_poly.pdbx_seq_one_letter_code
_entity_poly.pdbx_strand_id
1 'polypeptide(L)'
;MGDPTTTWRDLLLDQLDFYWQAHLWPRLQGLSDEEYLWEPVAGAWSLRTGEDGVVRIESVVPEPPVPPVTTIAWRLAHVGRDVLGKRARAFFGEGAGFPPPADGADVGVDDPDMYDDRHWPEPLPLTAAGGLALLEEGYTLWRSGVAGLDDEELLRPLGPRGGPFADDSMAALVQHLNRETMAHGAEICLLRDLYRAEVARHPAVRAALAGRAVDVEHLLDAPGAAHDLSWDEPSLLADVAALHRWDAVRALVSRGFPVAGSTDAGATALHYAAAAGEISVVRELLALGADPTTVEATFGMPPAGWADYLSHRDTARLLAEAAERWTGA
;
A
#
# COMPACT_ATOMS: atom_id res chain seq x y z
N MET A 1 8.71 32.34 17.68
CA MET A 1 9.22 33.73 17.75
C MET A 1 10.69 33.64 17.44
N GLY A 2 11.09 34.04 16.22
CA GLY A 2 12.36 33.65 15.60
C GLY A 2 13.58 34.33 16.22
N ASP A 3 14.67 33.57 16.28
CA ASP A 3 16.01 34.04 16.57
C ASP A 3 16.48 34.92 15.39
N PRO A 4 16.98 36.15 15.62
CA PRO A 4 17.46 37.05 14.56
C PRO A 4 18.68 36.53 13.77
N THR A 5 19.18 35.32 14.06
CA THR A 5 20.28 34.65 13.36
C THR A 5 19.86 33.55 12.37
N THR A 6 18.58 33.19 12.29
CA THR A 6 18.10 32.11 11.41
C THR A 6 18.13 32.52 9.93
N THR A 7 18.86 31.76 9.10
CA THR A 7 18.93 31.95 7.64
C THR A 7 17.83 31.20 6.89
N TRP A 8 17.61 31.50 5.60
CA TRP A 8 16.66 30.74 4.78
C TRP A 8 17.06 29.27 4.66
N ARG A 9 18.37 29.01 4.54
CA ARG A 9 18.93 27.65 4.58
C ARG A 9 18.51 26.92 5.85
N ASP A 10 18.65 27.55 7.02
CA ASP A 10 18.36 26.90 8.29
C ASP A 10 16.88 26.53 8.39
N LEU A 11 15.97 27.38 7.91
CA LEU A 11 14.53 27.08 7.86
C LEU A 11 14.19 25.91 6.93
N LEU A 12 14.85 25.83 5.76
CA LEU A 12 14.65 24.75 4.80
C LEU A 12 15.17 23.41 5.33
N LEU A 13 16.33 23.43 5.99
CA LEU A 13 16.90 22.25 6.65
C LEU A 13 16.05 21.83 7.84
N ASP A 14 15.66 22.75 8.71
CA ASP A 14 14.85 22.45 9.90
C ASP A 14 13.52 21.79 9.53
N GLN A 15 12.89 22.17 8.41
CA GLN A 15 11.68 21.50 7.94
C GLN A 15 11.92 20.01 7.63
N LEU A 16 12.98 19.71 6.89
CA LEU A 16 13.31 18.34 6.51
C LEU A 16 13.84 17.55 7.71
N ASP A 17 14.78 18.10 8.47
CA ASP A 17 15.42 17.48 9.63
C ASP A 17 14.38 17.17 10.72
N PHE A 18 13.47 18.11 11.02
CA PHE A 18 12.39 17.87 11.98
C PHE A 18 11.48 16.73 11.51
N TYR A 19 11.01 16.75 10.27
CA TYR A 19 10.15 15.69 9.76
C TYR A 19 10.86 14.33 9.76
N TRP A 20 12.10 14.31 9.27
CA TRP A 20 12.93 13.10 9.23
C TRP A 20 13.09 12.50 10.62
N GLN A 21 13.51 13.30 11.61
CA GLN A 21 13.84 12.83 12.95
C GLN A 21 12.60 12.52 13.80
N ALA A 22 11.54 13.32 13.69
CA ALA A 22 10.36 13.20 14.55
C ALA A 22 9.27 12.30 13.98
N HIS A 23 9.13 12.23 12.65
CA HIS A 23 8.00 11.57 12.00
C HIS A 23 8.39 10.36 11.15
N LEU A 24 9.43 10.45 10.32
CA LEU A 24 9.75 9.38 9.38
C LEU A 24 10.68 8.32 9.99
N TRP A 25 11.92 8.68 10.34
CA TRP A 25 12.97 7.72 10.69
C TRP A 25 12.63 6.81 11.88
N PRO A 26 12.03 7.30 12.99
CA PRO A 26 11.62 6.42 14.08
C PRO A 26 10.56 5.39 13.65
N ARG A 27 9.68 5.76 12.72
CA ARG A 27 8.63 4.89 12.17
C ARG A 27 9.18 3.84 11.20
N LEU A 28 10.39 4.04 10.68
CA LEU A 28 11.09 3.07 9.84
C LEU A 28 11.81 1.96 10.64
N GLN A 29 11.99 2.15 11.95
CA GLN A 29 12.63 1.13 12.79
C GLN A 29 11.82 -0.18 12.84
N GLY A 30 12.53 -1.31 12.78
CA GLY A 30 11.94 -2.64 12.79
C GLY A 30 11.18 -3.02 11.51
N LEU A 31 11.46 -2.37 10.37
CA LEU A 31 10.93 -2.80 9.07
C LEU A 31 11.50 -4.18 8.70
N SER A 32 10.61 -5.15 8.46
CA SER A 32 11.00 -6.48 7.98
C SER A 32 11.04 -6.52 6.44
N ASP A 33 11.73 -7.50 5.86
CA ASP A 33 11.74 -7.71 4.41
C ASP A 33 10.33 -8.03 3.86
N GLU A 34 9.51 -8.73 4.65
CA GLU A 34 8.11 -9.01 4.32
C GLU A 34 7.28 -7.71 4.25
N GLU A 35 7.38 -6.83 5.25
CA GLU A 35 6.70 -5.54 5.27
C GLU A 35 7.21 -4.62 4.15
N TYR A 36 8.53 -4.63 3.91
CA TYR A 36 9.18 -3.83 2.87
C TYR A 36 8.65 -4.16 1.48
N LEU A 37 8.52 -5.46 1.16
CA LEU A 37 8.02 -5.95 -0.12
C LEU A 37 6.49 -6.14 -0.17
N TRP A 38 5.77 -5.82 0.91
CA TRP A 38 4.33 -6.04 1.00
C TRP A 38 3.56 -5.27 -0.06
N GLU A 39 2.71 -5.99 -0.80
CA GLU A 39 1.80 -5.44 -1.79
C GLU A 39 0.42 -5.26 -1.16
N PRO A 40 -0.02 -4.01 -0.87
CA PRO A 40 -1.27 -3.76 -0.15
C PRO A 40 -2.52 -4.11 -0.99
N VAL A 41 -2.38 -4.12 -2.32
CA VAL A 41 -3.43 -4.45 -3.27
C VAL A 41 -2.83 -5.21 -4.45
N ALA A 42 -3.64 -6.04 -5.10
CA ALA A 42 -3.22 -6.71 -6.33
C ALA A 42 -2.84 -5.70 -7.42
N GLY A 43 -1.70 -5.93 -8.07
CA GLY A 43 -1.18 -5.04 -9.11
C GLY A 43 -0.46 -3.79 -8.58
N ALA A 44 -0.10 -3.76 -7.30
CA ALA A 44 0.74 -2.71 -6.74
C ALA A 44 2.11 -2.66 -7.44
N TRP A 45 2.61 -1.45 -7.65
CA TRP A 45 3.96 -1.24 -8.19
C TRP A 45 5.02 -1.42 -7.12
N SER A 46 6.03 -2.23 -7.41
CA SER A 46 7.10 -2.55 -6.46
C SER A 46 8.49 -2.46 -7.10
N LEU A 47 9.50 -2.97 -6.41
CA LEU A 47 10.80 -3.24 -7.02
C LEU A 47 10.75 -4.61 -7.72
N ARG A 48 11.19 -4.66 -8.97
CA ARG A 48 11.13 -5.87 -9.80
C ARG A 48 12.51 -6.17 -10.40
N THR A 49 12.89 -7.43 -10.38
CA THR A 49 14.07 -7.91 -11.10
C THR A 49 13.73 -8.05 -12.58
N GLY A 50 14.41 -7.28 -13.43
CA GLY A 50 14.29 -7.40 -14.88
C GLY A 50 14.87 -8.71 -15.42
N GLU A 51 14.62 -9.01 -16.70
CA GLU A 51 15.19 -10.19 -17.38
C GLU A 51 16.73 -10.20 -17.39
N ASP A 52 17.33 -9.02 -17.30
CA ASP A 52 18.77 -8.80 -17.20
C ASP A 52 19.32 -8.97 -15.77
N GLY A 53 18.48 -9.36 -14.80
CA GLY A 53 18.85 -9.56 -13.41
C GLY A 53 18.99 -8.28 -12.59
N VAL A 54 18.72 -7.11 -13.18
CA VAL A 54 18.82 -5.82 -12.50
C VAL A 54 17.49 -5.45 -11.86
N VAL A 55 17.53 -5.09 -10.57
CA VAL A 55 16.34 -4.67 -9.82
C VAL A 55 16.03 -3.22 -10.12
N ARG A 56 14.80 -2.93 -10.56
CA ARG A 56 14.34 -1.57 -10.91
C ARG A 56 13.03 -1.22 -10.23
N ILE A 57 12.79 0.09 -10.09
CA ILE A 57 11.47 0.63 -9.77
C ILE A 57 10.52 0.29 -10.93
N GLU A 58 9.41 -0.36 -10.62
CA GLU A 58 8.36 -0.61 -11.59
C GLU A 58 7.70 0.71 -12.00
N SER A 59 7.67 0.96 -13.31
CA SER A 59 7.06 2.13 -13.94
C SER A 59 6.68 1.78 -15.38
N VAL A 60 5.74 2.52 -15.95
CA VAL A 60 5.40 2.43 -17.37
C VAL A 60 5.35 3.82 -17.97
N VAL A 61 5.77 3.95 -19.24
CA VAL A 61 5.79 5.22 -19.96
C VAL A 61 4.98 5.07 -21.26
N PRO A 62 3.92 5.88 -21.48
CA PRO A 62 3.38 6.88 -20.55
C PRO A 62 2.73 6.22 -19.34
N GLU A 63 2.71 6.94 -18.21
CA GLU A 63 2.00 6.49 -17.01
C GLU A 63 0.50 6.30 -17.31
N PRO A 64 -0.16 5.32 -16.68
CA PRO A 64 -1.58 5.12 -16.85
C PRO A 64 -2.34 6.30 -16.20
N PRO A 65 -3.56 6.62 -16.67
CA PRO A 65 -4.36 7.72 -16.11
C PRO A 65 -4.61 7.61 -14.61
N VAL A 66 -4.57 6.39 -14.06
CA VAL A 66 -4.60 6.11 -12.63
C VAL A 66 -3.40 5.22 -12.31
N PRO A 67 -2.31 5.76 -11.73
CA PRO A 67 -1.17 4.96 -11.33
C PRO A 67 -1.55 3.96 -10.23
N PRO A 68 -1.04 2.71 -10.27
CA PRO A 68 -1.21 1.76 -9.19
C PRO A 68 -0.63 2.26 -7.87
N VAL A 69 -1.15 1.73 -6.76
CA VAL A 69 -0.55 1.95 -5.44
C VAL A 69 0.87 1.38 -5.44
N THR A 70 1.84 2.13 -4.95
CA THR A 70 3.23 1.68 -4.84
C THR A 70 3.49 0.99 -3.49
N THR A 71 4.52 0.14 -3.39
CA THR A 71 4.91 -0.52 -2.12
C THR A 71 5.81 0.37 -1.26
N ILE A 72 6.13 -0.07 -0.04
CA ILE A 72 7.15 0.57 0.79
C ILE A 72 8.51 0.52 0.09
N ALA A 73 8.88 -0.62 -0.51
CA ALA A 73 10.12 -0.76 -1.26
C ALA A 73 10.24 0.24 -2.42
N TRP A 74 9.18 0.38 -3.21
CA TRP A 74 9.12 1.37 -4.29
C TRP A 74 9.33 2.78 -3.76
N ARG A 75 8.60 3.17 -2.70
CA ARG A 75 8.68 4.54 -2.15
C ARG A 75 10.02 4.86 -1.50
N LEU A 76 10.63 3.90 -0.80
CA LEU A 76 11.96 4.08 -0.23
C LEU A 76 13.02 4.25 -1.32
N ALA A 77 12.95 3.46 -2.39
CA ALA A 77 13.82 3.63 -3.54
C ALA A 77 13.58 4.98 -4.23
N HIS A 78 12.33 5.35 -4.49
CA HIS A 78 11.98 6.61 -5.13
C HIS A 78 12.49 7.83 -4.34
N VAL A 79 12.22 7.89 -3.03
CA VAL A 79 12.66 9.02 -2.20
C VAL A 79 14.18 9.04 -2.07
N GLY A 80 14.80 7.90 -1.77
CA GLY A 80 16.24 7.84 -1.51
C GLY A 80 17.10 8.01 -2.77
N ARG A 81 16.77 7.32 -3.86
CA ARG A 81 17.48 7.38 -5.14
C ARG A 81 17.01 8.55 -5.99
N ASP A 82 15.73 8.58 -6.36
CA ASP A 82 15.27 9.52 -7.39
C ASP A 82 15.16 10.93 -6.87
N VAL A 83 14.48 11.12 -5.74
CA VAL A 83 14.21 12.45 -5.18
C VAL A 83 15.48 13.06 -4.59
N LEU A 84 16.14 12.36 -3.66
CA LEU A 84 17.26 12.94 -2.91
C LEU A 84 18.61 12.61 -3.54
N GLY A 85 18.92 11.32 -3.74
CA GLY A 85 20.26 10.84 -4.09
C GLY A 85 20.78 11.35 -5.45
N LYS A 86 19.99 11.17 -6.52
CA LYS A 86 20.34 11.62 -7.87
C LYS A 86 20.53 13.13 -7.92
N ARG A 87 19.63 13.90 -7.29
CA ARG A 87 19.74 15.37 -7.22
C ARG A 87 20.94 15.82 -6.40
N ALA A 88 21.22 15.17 -5.27
CA ALA A 88 22.38 15.49 -4.47
C ALA A 88 23.68 15.29 -5.26
N ARG A 89 23.78 14.20 -6.03
CA ARG A 89 24.97 13.93 -6.85
C ARG A 89 25.06 14.84 -8.07
N ALA A 90 23.94 15.20 -8.69
CA ALA A 90 23.90 16.16 -9.79
C ALA A 90 24.40 17.55 -9.35
N PHE A 91 24.01 18.04 -8.17
CA PHE A 91 24.34 19.41 -7.75
C PHE A 91 25.56 19.53 -6.83
N PHE A 92 25.90 18.48 -6.06
CA PHE A 92 26.94 18.53 -5.03
C PHE A 92 28.05 17.47 -5.20
N GLY A 93 27.94 16.58 -6.20
CA GLY A 93 28.80 15.42 -6.42
C GLY A 93 30.31 15.70 -6.44
N GLU A 94 30.73 16.78 -7.10
CA GLU A 94 32.16 17.13 -7.24
C GLU A 94 32.73 17.87 -6.02
N GLY A 95 31.88 18.51 -5.21
CA GLY A 95 32.29 19.35 -4.07
C GLY A 95 32.24 18.66 -2.70
N ALA A 96 31.57 17.51 -2.60
CA ALA A 96 31.28 16.84 -1.32
C ALA A 96 32.05 15.51 -1.11
N GLY A 97 33.10 15.26 -1.89
CA GLY A 97 34.03 14.13 -1.67
C GLY A 97 33.56 12.78 -2.22
N PHE A 98 32.73 12.77 -3.27
CA PHE A 98 32.22 11.53 -3.85
C PHE A 98 33.17 10.92 -4.87
N PRO A 99 33.29 9.58 -4.92
CA PRO A 99 34.04 8.92 -5.97
C PRO A 99 33.36 9.18 -7.33
N PRO A 100 34.14 9.38 -8.41
CA PRO A 100 33.58 9.45 -9.76
C PRO A 100 32.81 8.16 -10.07
N PRO A 101 31.86 8.19 -11.03
CA PRO A 101 31.15 6.99 -11.46
C PRO A 101 32.13 5.85 -11.70
N ALA A 102 31.77 4.65 -11.22
CA ALA A 102 32.56 3.46 -11.46
C ALA A 102 32.79 3.35 -12.99
N ASP A 103 34.03 3.01 -13.36
CA ASP A 103 34.45 2.58 -14.70
C ASP A 103 35.26 3.59 -15.52
N GLY A 104 35.56 4.79 -15.01
CA GLY A 104 36.53 5.69 -15.66
C GLY A 104 36.22 5.97 -17.13
N ALA A 105 34.96 5.85 -17.53
CA ALA A 105 34.49 6.18 -18.85
C ALA A 105 34.74 7.67 -19.06
N ASP A 106 35.40 8.00 -20.17
CA ASP A 106 35.46 9.34 -20.71
C ASP A 106 34.01 9.86 -20.83
N VAL A 107 33.57 10.68 -19.87
CA VAL A 107 32.27 11.36 -19.88
C VAL A 107 32.36 12.49 -20.91
N GLY A 108 32.40 12.11 -22.18
CA GLY A 108 32.41 13.07 -23.28
C GLY A 108 31.24 14.04 -23.14
N VAL A 109 31.55 15.34 -23.11
CA VAL A 109 30.76 16.56 -23.44
C VAL A 109 29.30 16.72 -22.94
N ASP A 110 28.63 15.72 -22.36
CA ASP A 110 27.26 15.85 -21.85
C ASP A 110 27.29 16.05 -20.33
N ASP A 111 27.03 17.28 -19.87
CA ASP A 111 26.73 17.63 -18.46
C ASP A 111 25.33 17.09 -18.13
N PRO A 112 25.21 15.94 -17.42
CA PRO A 112 23.92 15.27 -17.23
C PRO A 112 22.99 16.10 -16.36
N ASP A 113 21.70 16.08 -16.69
CA ASP A 113 20.68 16.69 -15.84
C ASP A 113 20.35 15.83 -14.61
N MET A 114 19.60 16.40 -13.67
CA MET A 114 19.26 15.75 -12.40
C MET A 114 18.40 14.48 -12.52
N TYR A 115 17.91 14.14 -13.72
CA TYR A 115 17.15 12.93 -13.99
C TYR A 115 18.01 11.78 -14.54
N ASP A 116 19.28 12.01 -14.84
CA ASP A 116 20.16 10.98 -15.42
C ASP A 116 20.41 9.80 -14.47
N ASP A 117 20.11 8.58 -14.91
CA ASP A 117 20.26 7.36 -14.10
C ASP A 117 21.71 7.05 -13.73
N ARG A 118 22.70 7.57 -14.45
CA ARG A 118 24.13 7.41 -14.11
C ARG A 118 24.50 8.03 -12.76
N HIS A 119 23.65 8.91 -12.22
CA HIS A 119 23.87 9.48 -10.90
C HIS A 119 23.70 8.47 -9.76
N TRP A 120 23.07 7.31 -9.94
CA TRP A 120 22.89 6.32 -8.86
C TRP A 120 23.37 4.92 -9.28
N PRO A 121 24.09 4.18 -8.42
CA PRO A 121 24.56 2.85 -8.78
C PRO A 121 23.43 1.83 -8.61
N GLU A 122 23.29 0.93 -9.57
CA GLU A 122 22.41 -0.23 -9.50
C GLU A 122 23.14 -1.45 -8.87
N PRO A 123 22.43 -2.47 -8.34
CA PRO A 123 20.97 -2.64 -8.30
C PRO A 123 20.31 -2.06 -7.06
N LEU A 124 19.01 -1.78 -7.16
CA LEU A 124 18.17 -1.44 -6.01
C LEU A 124 18.04 -2.61 -5.00
N PRO A 125 17.98 -2.31 -3.69
CA PRO A 125 17.92 -3.32 -2.64
C PRO A 125 16.54 -3.99 -2.55
N LEU A 126 16.52 -5.32 -2.50
CA LEU A 126 15.29 -6.09 -2.23
C LEU A 126 15.10 -6.43 -0.74
N THR A 127 15.91 -5.86 0.15
CA THR A 127 15.82 -6.04 1.59
C THR A 127 15.48 -4.72 2.28
N ALA A 128 14.74 -4.79 3.38
CA ALA A 128 14.40 -3.64 4.21
C ALA A 128 15.67 -2.91 4.67
N ALA A 129 16.67 -3.66 5.16
CA ALA A 129 17.93 -3.10 5.60
C ALA A 129 18.65 -2.32 4.48
N GLY A 130 18.68 -2.87 3.26
CA GLY A 130 19.25 -2.19 2.10
C GLY A 130 18.45 -0.95 1.69
N GLY A 131 17.13 -1.04 1.69
CA GLY A 131 16.25 0.09 1.38
C GLY A 131 16.38 1.25 2.38
N LEU A 132 16.53 0.95 3.67
CA LEU A 132 16.78 1.96 4.70
C LEU A 132 18.15 2.61 4.56
N ALA A 133 19.19 1.82 4.26
CA ALA A 133 20.53 2.35 4.00
C ALA A 133 20.55 3.27 2.77
N LEU A 134 19.85 2.88 1.69
CA LEU A 134 19.69 3.69 0.48
C LEU A 134 18.99 5.03 0.79
N LEU A 135 17.90 4.99 1.57
CA LEU A 135 17.17 6.21 1.96
C LEU A 135 18.05 7.14 2.81
N GLU A 136 18.77 6.59 3.80
CA GLU A 136 19.66 7.35 4.68
C GLU A 136 20.84 7.96 3.93
N GLU A 137 21.41 7.23 2.97
CA GLU A 137 22.44 7.76 2.06
C GLU A 137 21.88 8.97 1.30
N GLY A 138 20.76 8.81 0.58
CA GLY A 138 20.14 9.89 -0.18
C GLY A 138 19.85 11.14 0.67
N TYR A 139 19.27 10.95 1.85
CA TYR A 139 19.04 12.02 2.83
C TYR A 139 20.34 12.71 3.26
N THR A 140 21.35 11.94 3.65
CA THR A 140 22.63 12.49 4.13
C THR A 140 23.32 13.30 3.05
N LEU A 141 23.35 12.77 1.82
CA LEU A 141 23.92 13.45 0.64
C LEU A 141 23.24 14.80 0.40
N TRP A 142 21.90 14.79 0.29
CA TRP A 142 21.13 15.98 -0.01
C TRP A 142 21.25 17.04 1.10
N ARG A 143 21.01 16.62 2.34
CA ARG A 143 21.07 17.47 3.52
C ARG A 143 22.44 18.12 3.68
N SER A 144 23.52 17.37 3.44
CA SER A 144 24.89 17.89 3.54
C SER A 144 25.19 18.92 2.44
N GLY A 145 24.72 18.69 1.21
CA GLY A 145 24.84 19.66 0.12
C GLY A 145 24.12 20.97 0.41
N VAL A 146 22.87 20.90 0.86
CA VAL A 146 22.07 22.10 1.23
C VAL A 146 22.70 22.85 2.40
N ALA A 147 23.28 22.14 3.38
CA ALA A 147 23.99 22.77 4.49
C ALA A 147 25.22 23.60 4.08
N GLY A 148 25.80 23.30 2.91
CA GLY A 148 26.93 24.04 2.35
C GLY A 148 26.56 25.35 1.65
N LEU A 149 25.27 25.59 1.38
CA LEU A 149 24.82 26.75 0.61
C LEU A 149 24.75 28.03 1.45
N ASP A 150 24.92 29.18 0.80
CA ASP A 150 24.49 30.48 1.32
C ASP A 150 23.18 30.98 0.69
N ASP A 151 22.68 32.12 1.16
CA ASP A 151 21.43 32.72 0.67
C ASP A 151 21.49 33.15 -0.80
N GLU A 152 22.67 33.51 -1.33
CA GLU A 152 22.82 33.87 -2.74
C GLU A 152 22.76 32.61 -3.61
N GLU A 153 23.46 31.56 -3.22
CA GLU A 153 23.47 30.26 -3.89
C GLU A 153 22.09 29.60 -3.92
N LEU A 154 21.31 29.73 -2.84
CA LEU A 154 19.93 29.29 -2.78
C LEU A 154 19.03 29.99 -3.84
N LEU A 155 19.34 31.22 -4.20
CA LEU A 155 18.57 31.99 -5.19
C LEU A 155 19.07 31.83 -6.62
N ARG A 156 20.22 31.18 -6.85
CA ARG A 156 20.75 30.95 -8.20
C ARG A 156 19.86 29.94 -8.96
N PRO A 157 19.67 30.15 -10.28
CA PRO A 157 19.01 29.17 -11.15
C PRO A 157 19.75 27.83 -11.16
N LEU A 158 19.02 26.73 -11.31
CA LEU A 158 19.60 25.37 -11.42
C LEU A 158 20.50 25.21 -12.66
N GLY A 159 20.27 25.99 -13.71
CA GLY A 159 21.01 25.91 -14.96
C GLY A 159 20.74 24.60 -15.71
N PRO A 160 21.61 24.20 -16.66
CA PRO A 160 21.40 23.00 -17.50
C PRO A 160 21.10 21.72 -16.71
N ARG A 161 21.69 21.58 -15.51
CA ARG A 161 21.45 20.44 -14.61
C ARG A 161 20.01 20.33 -14.11
N GLY A 162 19.25 21.43 -14.10
CA GLY A 162 17.82 21.42 -13.77
C GLY A 162 16.92 20.86 -14.87
N GLY A 163 17.45 20.62 -16.08
CA GLY A 163 16.68 20.10 -17.22
C GLY A 163 15.48 21.01 -17.53
N PRO A 164 14.23 20.49 -17.52
CA PRO A 164 13.01 21.31 -17.71
C PRO A 164 12.82 22.44 -16.68
N PHE A 165 13.52 22.38 -15.55
CA PHE A 165 13.45 23.34 -14.44
C PHE A 165 14.70 24.22 -14.34
N ALA A 166 15.48 24.36 -15.42
CA ALA A 166 16.74 25.10 -15.43
C ALA A 166 16.63 26.56 -14.91
N ASP A 167 15.48 27.20 -15.11
CA ASP A 167 15.21 28.58 -14.69
C ASP A 167 14.74 28.69 -13.22
N ASP A 168 14.36 27.59 -12.58
CA ASP A 168 13.99 27.56 -11.16
C ASP A 168 15.21 27.75 -10.28
N SER A 169 15.02 28.29 -9.07
CA SER A 169 16.13 28.46 -8.11
C SER A 169 16.45 27.17 -7.35
N MET A 170 17.67 27.07 -6.82
CA MET A 170 18.05 25.99 -5.90
C MET A 170 17.08 25.88 -4.72
N ALA A 171 16.62 27.00 -4.15
CA ALA A 171 15.62 27.02 -3.08
C ALA A 171 14.27 26.43 -3.51
N ALA A 172 13.85 26.61 -4.77
CA ALA A 172 12.63 26.01 -5.30
C ALA A 172 12.76 24.48 -5.37
N LEU A 173 13.93 23.98 -5.80
CA LEU A 173 14.24 22.55 -5.80
C LEU A 173 14.26 21.97 -4.39
N VAL A 174 14.93 22.63 -3.43
CA VAL A 174 14.95 22.21 -2.01
C VAL A 174 13.55 22.10 -1.45
N GLN A 175 12.71 23.12 -1.67
CA GLN A 175 11.32 23.07 -1.21
C GLN A 175 10.52 21.93 -1.87
N HIS A 176 10.74 21.66 -3.16
CA HIS A 176 10.09 20.55 -3.84
C HIS A 176 10.51 19.21 -3.24
N LEU A 177 11.80 18.94 -3.11
CA LEU A 177 12.33 17.69 -2.55
C LEU A 177 11.90 17.48 -1.09
N ASN A 178 11.83 18.55 -0.29
CA ASN A 178 11.27 18.50 1.06
C ASN A 178 9.80 18.03 1.03
N ARG A 179 8.96 18.61 0.15
CA ARG A 179 7.55 18.21 0.02
C ARG A 179 7.39 16.78 -0.45
N GLU A 180 8.14 16.35 -1.45
CA GLU A 180 8.13 14.97 -1.95
C GLU A 180 8.51 13.97 -0.85
N THR A 181 9.59 14.26 -0.12
CA THR A 181 10.06 13.42 0.99
C THR A 181 9.03 13.31 2.10
N MET A 182 8.38 14.43 2.46
CA MET A 182 7.34 14.45 3.49
C MET A 182 6.06 13.73 3.04
N ALA A 183 5.64 13.92 1.79
CA ALA A 183 4.45 13.30 1.25
C ALA A 183 4.61 11.77 1.18
N HIS A 184 5.67 11.29 0.52
CA HIS A 184 5.94 9.87 0.42
C HIS A 184 6.32 9.24 1.75
N GLY A 185 7.00 9.97 2.64
CA GLY A 185 7.25 9.52 4.01
C GLY A 185 5.96 9.26 4.79
N ALA A 186 4.93 10.09 4.62
CA ALA A 186 3.64 9.91 5.27
C ALA A 186 2.90 8.69 4.70
N GLU A 187 2.97 8.47 3.38
CA GLU A 187 2.43 7.27 2.74
C GLU A 187 3.13 5.99 3.21
N ILE A 188 4.46 6.00 3.34
CA ILE A 188 5.22 4.88 3.91
C ILE A 188 4.71 4.60 5.33
N CYS A 189 4.60 5.63 6.17
CA CYS A 189 4.09 5.49 7.54
C CYS A 189 2.67 4.90 7.58
N LEU A 190 1.79 5.30 6.66
CA LEU A 190 0.43 4.75 6.53
C LEU A 190 0.46 3.28 6.10
N LEU A 191 1.28 2.92 5.10
CA LEU A 191 1.43 1.54 4.65
C LEU A 191 1.92 0.63 5.77
N ARG A 192 2.82 1.12 6.63
CA ARG A 192 3.25 0.37 7.83
C ARG A 192 2.12 0.12 8.81
N ASP A 193 1.25 1.12 9.05
CA ASP A 193 0.09 0.92 9.92
C ASP A 193 -0.89 -0.08 9.32
N LEU A 194 -1.13 -0.01 8.01
CA LEU A 194 -1.98 -0.97 7.30
C LEU A 194 -1.40 -2.39 7.34
N TYR A 195 -0.09 -2.54 7.12
CA TYR A 195 0.59 -3.84 7.24
C TYR A 195 0.43 -4.42 8.64
N ARG A 196 0.69 -3.62 9.68
CA ARG A 196 0.55 -4.06 11.08
C ARG A 196 -0.87 -4.46 11.41
N ALA A 197 -1.86 -3.70 10.95
CA ALA A 197 -3.26 -4.03 11.11
C ALA A 197 -3.65 -5.32 10.37
N GLU A 198 -3.10 -5.54 9.17
CA GLU A 198 -3.31 -6.76 8.40
C GLU A 198 -2.68 -7.97 9.10
N VAL A 199 -1.39 -7.91 9.48
CA VAL A 199 -0.70 -9.06 10.10
C VAL A 199 -1.21 -9.40 11.49
N ALA A 200 -1.80 -8.44 12.21
CA ALA A 200 -2.46 -8.67 13.49
C ALA A 200 -3.73 -9.52 13.36
N ARG A 201 -4.36 -9.57 12.18
CA ARG A 201 -5.52 -10.44 11.93
C ARG A 201 -5.10 -11.90 11.98
N HIS A 202 -5.99 -12.76 12.47
CA HIS A 202 -5.78 -14.21 12.44
C HIS A 202 -5.47 -14.67 11.00
N PRO A 203 -4.47 -15.55 10.76
CA PRO A 203 -4.10 -15.95 9.40
C PRO A 203 -5.27 -16.49 8.56
N ALA A 204 -6.20 -17.22 9.19
CA ALA A 204 -7.40 -17.71 8.51
C ALA A 204 -8.36 -16.59 8.07
N VAL A 205 -8.45 -15.48 8.82
CA VAL A 205 -9.23 -14.29 8.42
C VAL A 205 -8.64 -13.70 7.15
N ARG A 206 -7.31 -13.52 7.11
CA ARG A 206 -6.62 -13.01 5.91
C ARG A 206 -6.82 -13.93 4.71
N ALA A 207 -6.67 -15.24 4.91
CA ALA A 207 -6.90 -16.23 3.85
C ALA A 207 -8.33 -16.17 3.32
N ALA A 208 -9.33 -16.05 4.21
CA ALA A 208 -10.73 -16.01 3.84
C ALA A 208 -11.08 -14.74 3.05
N LEU A 209 -10.66 -13.56 3.51
CA LEU A 209 -10.89 -12.29 2.82
C LEU A 209 -10.19 -12.25 1.45
N ALA A 210 -9.03 -12.88 1.34
CA ALA A 210 -8.31 -13.03 0.07
C ALA A 210 -8.89 -14.11 -0.85
N GLY A 211 -9.89 -14.89 -0.41
CA GLY A 211 -10.48 -15.97 -1.20
C GLY A 211 -9.63 -17.24 -1.32
N ARG A 212 -8.60 -17.41 -0.49
CA ARG A 212 -7.71 -18.58 -0.51
C ARG A 212 -8.33 -19.75 0.27
N ALA A 213 -9.34 -20.38 -0.32
CA ALA A 213 -10.14 -21.44 0.32
C ALA A 213 -9.31 -22.60 0.89
N VAL A 214 -8.28 -23.06 0.16
CA VAL A 214 -7.38 -24.14 0.61
C VAL A 214 -6.60 -23.74 1.86
N ASP A 215 -6.13 -22.50 1.92
CA ASP A 215 -5.43 -21.97 3.10
C ASP A 215 -6.39 -21.88 4.30
N VAL A 216 -7.64 -21.46 4.09
CA VAL A 216 -8.67 -21.43 5.13
C VAL A 216 -8.86 -22.82 5.73
N GLU A 217 -9.03 -23.83 4.87
CA GLU A 217 -9.19 -25.21 5.31
C GLU A 217 -7.99 -25.70 6.11
N HIS A 218 -6.77 -25.43 5.63
CA HIS A 218 -5.54 -25.84 6.31
C HIS A 218 -5.35 -25.14 7.65
N LEU A 219 -5.59 -23.82 7.70
CA LEU A 219 -5.40 -23.00 8.90
C LEU A 219 -6.45 -23.29 9.98
N LEU A 220 -7.61 -23.84 9.60
CA LEU A 220 -8.69 -24.22 10.51
C LEU A 220 -8.81 -25.76 10.68
N ASP A 221 -7.73 -26.50 10.44
CA ASP A 221 -7.74 -27.97 10.54
C ASP A 221 -7.73 -28.49 11.98
N ALA A 222 -7.25 -27.68 12.91
CA ALA A 222 -7.25 -28.01 14.33
C ALA A 222 -8.69 -28.05 14.89
N PRO A 223 -9.07 -29.10 15.65
CA PRO A 223 -10.39 -29.17 16.28
C PRO A 223 -10.68 -27.92 17.12
N GLY A 224 -11.84 -27.30 16.91
CA GLY A 224 -12.27 -26.11 17.65
C GLY A 224 -11.78 -24.78 17.07
N ALA A 225 -10.76 -24.75 16.21
CA ALA A 225 -10.18 -23.51 15.68
C ALA A 225 -11.22 -22.62 14.96
N ALA A 226 -12.09 -23.23 14.15
CA ALA A 226 -13.14 -22.49 13.45
C ALA A 226 -14.22 -21.96 14.40
N HIS A 227 -14.58 -22.74 15.43
CA HIS A 227 -15.55 -22.31 16.43
C HIS A 227 -15.02 -21.10 17.20
N ASP A 228 -13.80 -21.17 17.72
CA ASP A 228 -13.19 -20.09 18.48
C ASP A 228 -13.05 -18.82 17.64
N LEU A 229 -12.58 -18.97 16.39
CA LEU A 229 -12.48 -17.84 15.48
C LEU A 229 -13.84 -17.24 15.13
N SER A 230 -14.91 -18.03 15.03
CA SER A 230 -16.24 -17.51 14.74
C SER A 230 -16.84 -16.67 15.89
N TRP A 231 -16.37 -16.87 17.12
CA TRP A 231 -16.73 -16.01 18.25
C TRP A 231 -15.96 -14.69 18.22
N ASP A 232 -14.68 -14.73 17.85
CA ASP A 232 -13.83 -13.55 17.74
C ASP A 232 -14.19 -12.70 16.50
N GLU A 233 -14.63 -13.35 15.42
CA GLU A 233 -14.91 -12.75 14.11
C GLU A 233 -16.33 -13.10 13.61
N PRO A 234 -17.39 -12.66 14.31
CA PRO A 234 -18.78 -13.08 14.04
C PRO A 234 -19.31 -12.64 12.66
N SER A 235 -18.73 -11.60 12.07
CA SER A 235 -19.11 -11.10 10.75
C SER A 235 -18.35 -11.77 9.59
N LEU A 236 -17.31 -12.56 9.86
CA LEU A 236 -16.36 -13.01 8.83
C LEU A 236 -17.04 -13.69 7.65
N LEU A 237 -18.02 -14.55 7.91
CA LEU A 237 -18.73 -15.25 6.84
C LEU A 237 -19.49 -14.27 5.92
N ALA A 238 -20.11 -13.24 6.50
CA ALA A 238 -20.82 -12.20 5.78
C ALA A 238 -19.85 -11.28 5.02
N ASP A 239 -18.71 -10.92 5.61
CA ASP A 239 -17.69 -10.07 4.97
C ASP A 239 -17.04 -10.77 3.77
N VAL A 240 -16.74 -12.07 3.88
CA VAL A 240 -16.21 -12.90 2.79
C VAL A 240 -17.24 -13.05 1.67
N ALA A 241 -18.53 -13.16 2.01
CA ALA A 241 -19.62 -13.16 1.05
C ALA A 241 -19.79 -11.80 0.35
N ALA A 242 -19.64 -10.68 1.07
CA ALA A 242 -19.68 -9.33 0.50
C ALA A 242 -18.55 -9.10 -0.53
N LEU A 243 -17.41 -9.77 -0.36
CA LEU A 243 -16.30 -9.78 -1.31
C LEU A 243 -16.44 -10.84 -2.43
N HIS A 244 -17.59 -11.53 -2.49
CA HIS A 244 -17.90 -12.59 -3.46
C HIS A 244 -16.87 -13.74 -3.45
N ARG A 245 -16.27 -14.03 -2.29
CA ARG A 245 -15.27 -15.09 -2.13
C ARG A 245 -15.96 -16.41 -1.82
N TRP A 246 -16.80 -16.90 -2.74
CA TRP A 246 -17.71 -18.02 -2.51
C TRP A 246 -17.00 -19.32 -2.11
N ASP A 247 -15.82 -19.62 -2.67
CA ASP A 247 -15.05 -20.80 -2.26
C ASP A 247 -14.52 -20.67 -0.82
N ALA A 248 -14.17 -19.46 -0.38
CA ALA A 248 -13.81 -19.22 1.01
C ALA A 248 -15.03 -19.27 1.95
N VAL A 249 -16.21 -18.83 1.51
CA VAL A 249 -17.48 -19.04 2.25
C VAL A 249 -17.69 -20.54 2.49
N ARG A 250 -17.53 -21.37 1.45
CA ARG A 250 -17.63 -22.84 1.56
C ARG A 250 -16.60 -23.42 2.51
N ALA A 251 -15.34 -22.99 2.39
CA ALA A 251 -14.26 -23.44 3.26
C ALA A 251 -14.51 -23.10 4.74
N LEU A 252 -15.05 -21.91 5.03
CA LEU A 252 -15.40 -21.55 6.40
C LEU A 252 -16.52 -22.45 6.93
N VAL A 253 -17.62 -22.61 6.17
CA VAL A 253 -18.76 -23.43 6.61
C VAL A 253 -18.37 -24.91 6.75
N SER A 254 -17.53 -25.45 5.85
CA SER A 254 -17.06 -26.84 5.94
C SER A 254 -16.24 -27.11 7.20
N ARG A 255 -15.63 -26.06 7.77
CA ARG A 255 -14.90 -26.09 9.05
C ARG A 255 -15.77 -25.79 10.26
N GLY A 256 -17.06 -25.55 10.07
CA GLY A 256 -18.03 -25.36 11.15
C GLY A 256 -18.33 -23.90 11.51
N PHE A 257 -17.97 -22.93 10.66
CA PHE A 257 -18.45 -21.56 10.85
C PHE A 257 -19.99 -21.50 10.80
N PRO A 258 -20.63 -20.71 11.69
CA PRO A 258 -22.07 -20.58 11.72
C PRO A 258 -22.57 -19.82 10.48
N VAL A 259 -23.49 -20.43 9.75
CA VAL A 259 -24.13 -19.83 8.55
C VAL A 259 -24.93 -18.57 8.90
N ALA A 260 -25.36 -18.44 10.17
CA ALA A 260 -26.05 -17.28 10.71
C ALA A 260 -25.12 -16.09 11.05
N GLY A 261 -23.80 -16.23 10.88
CA GLY A 261 -22.85 -15.13 11.05
C GLY A 261 -23.27 -13.90 10.24
N SER A 262 -23.23 -12.73 10.88
CA SER A 262 -23.74 -11.49 10.31
C SER A 262 -22.90 -10.29 10.72
N THR A 263 -22.95 -9.26 9.89
CA THR A 263 -22.39 -7.94 10.22
C THR A 263 -23.11 -7.31 11.42
N ASP A 264 -22.59 -6.21 11.97
CA ASP A 264 -23.26 -5.42 13.02
C ASP A 264 -24.67 -4.94 12.63
N ALA A 265 -24.93 -4.78 11.32
CA ALA A 265 -26.24 -4.44 10.79
C ALA A 265 -27.17 -5.66 10.66
N GLY A 266 -26.73 -6.88 10.98
CA GLY A 266 -27.50 -8.12 10.81
C GLY A 266 -27.51 -8.69 9.39
N ALA A 267 -26.77 -8.10 8.44
CA ALA A 267 -26.63 -8.67 7.10
C ALA A 267 -25.81 -9.97 7.14
N THR A 268 -26.40 -11.05 6.62
CA THR A 268 -25.80 -12.40 6.56
C THR A 268 -25.19 -12.70 5.18
N ALA A 269 -24.43 -13.80 5.06
CA ALA A 269 -23.96 -14.28 3.75
C ALA A 269 -25.10 -14.48 2.73
N LEU A 270 -26.32 -14.84 3.19
CA LEU A 270 -27.48 -15.00 2.32
C LEU A 270 -27.97 -13.66 1.75
N HIS A 271 -27.86 -12.55 2.49
CA HIS A 271 -28.16 -11.21 1.98
C HIS A 271 -27.20 -10.84 0.84
N TYR A 272 -25.90 -11.05 1.02
CA TYR A 272 -24.90 -10.73 -0.01
C TYR A 272 -25.02 -11.64 -1.24
N ALA A 273 -25.27 -12.94 -1.07
CA ALA A 273 -25.54 -13.84 -2.19
C ALA A 273 -26.81 -13.44 -2.97
N ALA A 274 -27.84 -12.98 -2.26
CA ALA A 274 -29.07 -12.48 -2.86
C ALA A 274 -28.83 -11.19 -3.66
N ALA A 275 -28.05 -10.25 -3.10
CA ALA A 275 -27.67 -9.01 -3.77
C ALA A 275 -26.77 -9.24 -4.99
N ALA A 276 -25.94 -10.28 -4.99
CA ALA A 276 -25.14 -10.65 -6.16
C ALA A 276 -25.96 -11.39 -7.25
N GLY A 277 -27.18 -11.84 -6.92
CA GLY A 277 -28.01 -12.63 -7.83
C GLY A 277 -27.51 -14.06 -8.06
N GLU A 278 -26.59 -14.55 -7.23
CA GLU A 278 -25.92 -15.85 -7.38
C GLU A 278 -26.82 -16.99 -6.89
N ILE A 279 -27.75 -17.43 -7.74
CA ILE A 279 -28.75 -18.48 -7.42
C ILE A 279 -28.11 -19.76 -6.89
N SER A 280 -26.95 -20.16 -7.42
CA SER A 280 -26.24 -21.37 -6.98
C SER A 280 -25.81 -21.26 -5.51
N VAL A 281 -25.18 -20.14 -5.15
CA VAL A 281 -24.74 -19.83 -3.78
C VAL A 281 -25.94 -19.68 -2.84
N VAL A 282 -27.01 -19.02 -3.29
CA VAL A 282 -28.25 -18.89 -2.50
C VAL A 282 -28.82 -20.26 -2.17
N ARG A 283 -28.94 -21.16 -3.14
CA ARG A 283 -29.45 -22.53 -2.91
C ARG A 283 -28.56 -23.30 -1.92
N GLU A 284 -27.26 -23.14 -2.05
CA GLU A 284 -26.28 -23.78 -1.18
C GLU A 284 -26.41 -23.29 0.26
N LEU A 285 -26.43 -21.98 0.49
CA LEU A 285 -26.62 -21.39 1.83
C LEU A 285 -27.95 -21.80 2.47
N LEU A 286 -29.05 -21.85 1.69
CA LEU A 286 -30.33 -22.35 2.18
C LEU A 286 -30.27 -23.84 2.56
N ALA A 287 -29.59 -24.67 1.77
CA ALA A 287 -29.40 -26.09 2.07
C ALA A 287 -28.54 -26.31 3.34
N LEU A 288 -27.66 -25.35 3.65
CA LEU A 288 -26.86 -25.30 4.88
C LEU A 288 -27.61 -24.70 6.08
N GLY A 289 -28.89 -24.35 5.92
CA GLY A 289 -29.74 -23.84 7.00
C GLY A 289 -29.66 -22.33 7.22
N ALA A 290 -29.22 -21.55 6.24
CA ALA A 290 -29.35 -20.10 6.29
C ALA A 290 -30.83 -19.69 6.39
N ASP A 291 -31.15 -18.82 7.34
CA ASP A 291 -32.50 -18.29 7.52
C ASP A 291 -32.86 -17.27 6.41
N PRO A 292 -33.81 -17.57 5.50
CA PRO A 292 -34.24 -16.65 4.45
C PRO A 292 -35.10 -15.49 4.95
N THR A 293 -35.48 -15.50 6.23
CA THR A 293 -36.38 -14.52 6.84
C THR A 293 -35.66 -13.48 7.69
N THR A 294 -34.36 -13.65 7.94
CA THR A 294 -33.54 -12.69 8.70
C THR A 294 -33.64 -11.30 8.07
N VAL A 295 -33.91 -10.27 8.88
CA VAL A 295 -34.03 -8.89 8.43
C VAL A 295 -32.86 -8.08 8.98
N GLU A 296 -32.08 -7.45 8.10
CA GLU A 296 -31.00 -6.55 8.50
C GLU A 296 -31.51 -5.13 8.83
N ALA A 297 -30.74 -4.39 9.63
CA ALA A 297 -31.12 -3.12 10.24
C ALA A 297 -30.93 -1.88 9.35
N THR A 298 -30.12 -1.97 8.30
CA THR A 298 -29.80 -0.86 7.39
C THR A 298 -30.95 -0.56 6.43
N PHE A 299 -31.55 -1.56 5.79
CA PHE A 299 -32.70 -1.38 4.90
C PHE A 299 -33.99 -1.98 5.44
N GLY A 300 -33.93 -2.74 6.54
CA GLY A 300 -35.12 -3.41 7.07
C GLY A 300 -35.65 -4.48 6.11
N MET A 301 -34.75 -5.09 5.32
CA MET A 301 -35.12 -6.06 4.29
C MET A 301 -34.54 -7.45 4.59
N PRO A 302 -35.27 -8.53 4.25
CA PRO A 302 -34.69 -9.86 4.19
C PRO A 302 -33.86 -10.04 2.90
N PRO A 303 -33.14 -11.17 2.74
CA PRO A 303 -32.39 -11.47 1.52
C PRO A 303 -33.23 -11.35 0.23
N ALA A 304 -34.49 -11.77 0.26
CA ALA A 304 -35.40 -11.62 -0.88
C ALA A 304 -35.59 -10.14 -1.29
N GLY A 305 -35.63 -9.22 -0.33
CA GLY A 305 -35.74 -7.78 -0.56
C GLY A 305 -34.48 -7.19 -1.19
N TRP A 306 -33.29 -7.64 -0.77
CA TRP A 306 -32.03 -7.24 -1.41
C TRP A 306 -31.97 -7.69 -2.88
N ALA A 307 -32.36 -8.93 -3.15
CA ALA A 307 -32.44 -9.44 -4.53
C ALA A 307 -33.45 -8.66 -5.38
N ASP A 308 -34.63 -8.32 -4.84
CA ASP A 308 -35.65 -7.57 -5.58
C ASP A 308 -35.20 -6.12 -5.86
N TYR A 309 -34.64 -5.45 -4.85
CA TYR A 309 -34.11 -4.08 -4.98
C TYR A 309 -33.04 -3.98 -6.08
N LEU A 310 -32.17 -4.99 -6.20
CA LEU A 310 -31.15 -5.10 -7.24
C LEU A 310 -31.64 -5.79 -8.52
N SER A 311 -32.94 -6.02 -8.66
CA SER A 311 -33.60 -6.59 -9.84
C SER A 311 -33.22 -8.04 -10.19
N HIS A 312 -32.70 -8.82 -9.23
CA HIS A 312 -32.45 -10.25 -9.34
C HIS A 312 -33.74 -11.06 -9.09
N ARG A 313 -34.73 -10.90 -9.99
CA ARG A 313 -36.11 -11.40 -9.82
C ARG A 313 -36.22 -12.91 -9.56
N ASP A 314 -35.42 -13.72 -10.24
CA ASP A 314 -35.46 -15.18 -10.05
C ASP A 314 -34.92 -15.58 -8.66
N THR A 315 -33.88 -14.90 -8.20
CA THR A 315 -33.31 -15.05 -6.85
C THR A 315 -34.30 -14.58 -5.80
N ALA A 316 -34.94 -13.44 -6.00
CA ALA A 316 -35.97 -12.91 -5.10
C ALA A 316 -37.16 -13.87 -4.96
N ARG A 317 -37.68 -14.40 -6.08
CA ARG A 317 -38.76 -15.39 -6.08
C ARG A 317 -38.36 -16.66 -5.33
N LEU A 318 -37.16 -17.18 -5.60
CA LEU A 318 -36.65 -18.37 -4.91
C LEU A 318 -36.56 -18.16 -3.40
N LEU A 319 -36.04 -17.02 -2.95
CA LEU A 319 -35.91 -16.69 -1.54
C LEU A 319 -37.28 -16.47 -0.87
N ALA A 320 -38.23 -15.84 -1.56
CA ALA A 320 -39.59 -15.69 -1.06
C ALA A 320 -40.28 -17.05 -0.87
N GLU A 321 -40.17 -17.95 -1.86
CA GLU A 321 -40.68 -19.32 -1.73
C GLU A 321 -39.99 -20.10 -0.59
N ALA A 322 -38.69 -19.88 -0.39
CA ALA A 322 -37.96 -20.49 0.72
C ALA A 322 -38.44 -19.96 2.07
N ALA A 323 -38.69 -18.64 2.18
CA ALA A 323 -39.21 -17.99 3.37
C ALA A 323 -40.61 -18.51 3.74
N GLU A 324 -41.51 -18.72 2.78
CA GLU A 324 -42.84 -19.31 3.04
C GLU A 324 -42.77 -20.73 3.61
N ARG A 325 -41.73 -21.48 3.25
CA ARG A 325 -41.52 -22.87 3.68
C ARG A 325 -40.63 -22.96 4.92
N TRP A 326 -40.06 -21.85 5.37
CA TRP A 326 -39.14 -21.81 6.49
C TRP A 326 -39.90 -22.03 7.80
N THR A 327 -39.61 -23.13 8.50
CA THR A 327 -40.25 -23.47 9.78
C THR A 327 -39.37 -23.14 11.00
N GLY A 328 -38.22 -22.48 10.78
CA GLY A 328 -37.19 -22.27 11.80
C GLY A 328 -36.33 -23.51 12.07
N ALA A 329 -35.19 -23.27 12.74
CA ALA A 329 -34.38 -24.27 13.43
C ALA A 329 -34.62 -24.14 14.94
#